data_AF-A0A497N555-F1
#
_entry.id   AF-A0A497N555-F1
#
_cell.length_a   1.000
_cell.length_b   1.000
_cell.length_c   1.000
_cell.angle_alpha   90.00
_cell.angle_beta   90.00
_cell.angle_gamma   90.00
#
_symmetry.space_group_name_H-M   'P 1'
#
loop_
_entity.id
_entity.type
_entity.pdbx_description
1 polymer ?
#
loop_
_entity_poly.entity_id
_entity_poly.type
_entity_poly.pdbx_seq_one_letter_code
_entity_poly.pdbx_strand_id
1 'polypeptide(L)'
;MSKRPYDLLSASIFILCLGICSALVAAGLIGLMEMAPLVVALMGLWLIALSAIQRGEGEAVSFGTFSWGLILVVGGVMGFLYLRNLYTAFFIPAILIVIGLIGVVASLRSRG
;
A
#
# COMPACT_ATOMS: atom_id res chain seq x y z
N MET A 1 8.32 1.22 -24.78
CA MET A 1 7.46 0.22 -25.44
C MET A 1 6.34 -0.19 -24.47
N SER A 2 5.11 -0.39 -24.97
CA SER A 2 3.78 -0.32 -24.31
C SER A 2 3.68 -0.44 -22.76
N LYS A 3 3.74 0.70 -22.05
CA LYS A 3 3.40 0.80 -20.60
C LYS A 3 1.88 0.70 -20.29
N ARG A 4 1.03 0.59 -21.33
CA ARG A 4 -0.43 0.73 -21.24
C ARG A 4 -1.22 -0.38 -20.50
N PRO A 5 -0.83 -1.67 -20.46
CA PRO A 5 -1.71 -2.68 -19.86
C PRO A 5 -1.76 -2.59 -18.32
N TYR A 6 -0.66 -2.26 -17.68
CA TYR A 6 -0.59 -2.17 -16.21
C TYR A 6 -1.31 -0.94 -15.65
N ASP A 7 -1.39 0.14 -16.42
CA ASP A 7 -2.06 1.38 -16.00
C ASP A 7 -3.59 1.19 -15.98
N LEU A 8 -4.13 0.55 -17.02
CA LEU A 8 -5.53 0.14 -17.10
C LEU A 8 -5.89 -0.86 -15.99
N LEU A 9 -5.00 -1.82 -15.71
CA LEU A 9 -5.19 -2.79 -14.63
C LEU A 9 -5.20 -2.11 -13.25
N SER A 10 -4.24 -1.21 -13.00
CA SER A 10 -4.16 -0.46 -11.75
C SER A 10 -5.38 0.45 -11.55
N ALA A 11 -5.85 1.12 -12.60
CA ALA A 11 -7.07 1.92 -12.56
C ALA A 11 -8.30 1.06 -12.27
N SER A 12 -8.39 -0.14 -12.88
CA SER A 12 -9.49 -1.07 -12.63
C SER A 12 -9.53 -1.55 -11.18
N ILE A 13 -8.37 -1.88 -10.61
CA ILE A 13 -8.26 -2.32 -9.21
C ILE A 13 -8.53 -1.17 -8.26
N PHE A 14 -8.12 0.05 -8.59
CA PHE A 14 -8.49 1.25 -7.84
C PHE A 14 -10.02 1.43 -7.77
N ILE A 15 -10.71 1.29 -8.91
CA ILE A 15 -12.17 1.36 -8.96
C ILE A 15 -12.82 0.22 -8.15
N LEU A 16 -12.28 -1.00 -8.21
CA LEU A 16 -12.76 -2.11 -7.39
C LEU A 16 -12.58 -1.85 -5.89
N CYS A 17 -11.42 -1.33 -5.46
CA CYS A 17 -11.18 -0.95 -4.07
C CYS A 17 -12.16 0.14 -3.62
N LEU A 18 -12.39 1.16 -4.45
CA LEU A 18 -13.39 2.20 -4.16
C LEU A 18 -14.79 1.61 -4.05
N GLY A 19 -15.18 0.70 -4.94
CA GLY A 19 -16.48 0.04 -4.91
C GLY A 19 -16.70 -0.84 -3.66
N ILE A 20 -15.66 -1.59 -3.26
CA ILE A 20 -15.72 -2.42 -2.04
C ILE A 20 -15.79 -1.52 -0.80
N CYS A 21 -14.95 -0.48 -0.71
CA CYS A 21 -14.98 0.44 0.42
C CYS A 21 -16.29 1.24 0.49
N SER A 22 -16.85 1.68 -0.64
CA SER A 22 -18.14 2.37 -0.65
C SER A 22 -19.29 1.43 -0.24
N ALA A 23 -19.26 0.16 -0.65
CA ALA A 23 -20.20 -0.85 -0.18
C ALA A 23 -20.09 -1.08 1.34
N LEU A 24 -18.87 -1.12 1.89
CA LEU A 24 -18.64 -1.22 3.34
C LEU A 24 -19.17 0.01 4.10
N VAL A 25 -19.01 1.22 3.55
CA VAL A 25 -19.61 2.45 4.11
C VAL A 25 -21.14 2.37 4.07
N ALA A 26 -21.72 1.96 2.94
CA ALA A 26 -23.17 1.82 2.78
C ALA A 26 -23.77 0.75 3.71
N ALA A 27 -23.02 -0.32 4.00
CA ALA A 27 -23.37 -1.34 4.97
C ALA A 27 -23.21 -0.88 6.44
N GLY A 28 -22.68 0.33 6.68
CA GLY A 28 -22.46 0.87 8.02
C GLY A 28 -21.32 0.20 8.78
N LEU A 29 -20.47 -0.58 8.12
CA LEU A 29 -19.35 -1.30 8.74
C LEU A 29 -18.15 -0.39 8.99
N ILE A 30 -17.98 0.63 8.16
CA ILE A 30 -16.92 1.64 8.24
C ILE A 30 -17.47 3.05 8.05
N GLY A 31 -16.80 4.03 8.64
CA GLY A 31 -17.13 5.45 8.45
C GLY A 31 -16.63 6.01 7.11
N LEU A 32 -17.23 7.12 6.64
CA LEU A 32 -16.79 7.80 5.42
C LEU A 32 -15.30 8.25 5.51
N MET A 33 -14.87 8.68 6.69
CA MET A 33 -13.48 9.07 6.95
C MET A 33 -12.52 7.86 6.92
N GLU A 34 -13.02 6.66 7.25
CA GLU A 34 -12.24 5.40 7.27
C GLU A 34 -12.03 4.83 5.87
N MET A 35 -12.85 5.24 4.90
CA MET A 35 -12.78 4.81 3.51
C MET A 35 -11.42 5.17 2.87
N ALA A 36 -10.98 6.42 3.02
CA ALA A 36 -9.74 6.91 2.43
C ALA A 36 -8.50 6.08 2.87
N PRO A 37 -8.23 5.87 4.17
CA PRO A 37 -7.09 5.08 4.60
C PRO A 37 -7.16 3.60 4.17
N LEU A 38 -8.36 3.01 4.11
CA LEU A 38 -8.54 1.64 3.61
C LEU A 38 -8.21 1.52 2.12
N VAL A 39 -8.70 2.45 1.30
CA VAL A 39 -8.37 2.49 -0.13
C VAL A 39 -6.87 2.64 -0.34
N VAL A 40 -6.22 3.49 0.45
CA VAL A 40 -4.76 3.67 0.43
C VAL A 40 -4.03 2.37 0.80
N ALA A 41 -4.48 1.67 1.85
CA ALA A 41 -3.88 0.40 2.26
C ALA A 41 -3.99 -0.67 1.16
N LEU A 42 -5.17 -0.79 0.54
CA LEU A 42 -5.42 -1.74 -0.53
C LEU A 42 -4.60 -1.42 -1.79
N MET A 43 -4.45 -0.13 -2.12
CA MET A 43 -3.55 0.30 -3.19
C MET A 43 -2.09 0.03 -2.89
N GLY A 44 -1.66 0.20 -1.64
CA GLY A 44 -0.33 -0.20 -1.21
C GLY A 44 -0.09 -1.70 -1.44
N LEU A 45 -1.06 -2.54 -1.08
CA LEU A 45 -0.98 -3.98 -1.30
C LEU A 45 -0.93 -4.33 -2.79
N TRP A 46 -1.70 -3.62 -3.62
CA TRP A 46 -1.64 -3.76 -5.07
C TRP A 46 -0.27 -3.38 -5.62
N LEU A 47 0.39 -2.31 -5.15
CA LEU A 47 1.74 -1.95 -5.58
C LEU A 47 2.78 -3.02 -5.21
N ILE A 48 2.63 -3.65 -4.04
CA ILE A 48 3.46 -4.80 -3.65
C ILE A 48 3.24 -5.96 -4.63
N ALA A 49 1.99 -6.32 -4.92
CA ALA A 49 1.67 -7.36 -5.89
C ALA A 49 2.20 -7.03 -7.29
N LEU A 50 2.05 -5.78 -7.74
CA LEU A 50 2.56 -5.29 -9.02
C LEU A 50 4.09 -5.39 -9.08
N SER A 51 4.78 -5.07 -7.98
CA SER A 51 6.25 -5.21 -7.91
C SER A 51 6.72 -6.66 -8.04
N ALA A 52 5.89 -7.62 -7.61
CA ALA A 52 6.14 -9.05 -7.75
C ALA A 52 5.77 -9.56 -9.16
N ILE A 53 4.70 -9.05 -9.77
CA ILE A 53 4.24 -9.42 -11.12
C ILE A 53 5.17 -8.87 -12.21
N GLN A 54 5.73 -7.67 -12.00
CA GLN A 54 6.71 -7.07 -12.91
C GLN A 54 8.06 -7.83 -12.96
N ARG A 55 8.20 -8.90 -12.18
CA ARG A 55 9.34 -9.82 -12.24
C ARG A 55 9.29 -10.61 -13.55
N GLY A 56 10.01 -10.15 -14.57
CA GLY A 56 10.44 -11.00 -15.67
C GLY A 56 11.42 -12.06 -15.17
N GLU A 57 11.46 -13.23 -15.81
CA GLU A 57 12.37 -14.33 -15.46
C GLU A 57 13.81 -13.80 -15.29
N GLY A 58 14.30 -13.79 -14.04
CA GLY A 58 15.68 -13.42 -13.70
C GLY A 58 15.93 -11.99 -13.21
N GLU A 59 14.96 -11.07 -13.27
CA GLU A 59 15.17 -9.68 -12.79
C GLU A 59 14.84 -9.49 -11.30
N ALA A 60 15.58 -8.58 -10.65
CA ALA A 60 15.36 -8.21 -9.26
C ALA A 60 14.05 -7.43 -9.09
N VAL A 61 13.30 -7.73 -8.03
CA VAL A 61 12.09 -6.99 -7.63
C VAL A 61 12.34 -5.48 -7.66
N SER A 62 11.43 -4.73 -8.30
CA SER A 62 11.43 -3.26 -8.29
C SER A 62 11.28 -2.77 -6.85
N PHE A 63 12.42 -2.53 -6.22
CA PHE A 63 12.50 -2.19 -4.80
C PHE A 63 11.80 -0.85 -4.51
N GLY A 64 11.81 0.07 -5.47
CA GLY A 64 11.08 1.34 -5.37
C GLY A 64 9.57 1.13 -5.29
N THR A 65 9.00 0.34 -6.19
CA THR A 65 7.55 0.06 -6.21
C THR A 65 7.10 -0.71 -4.98
N PHE A 66 7.91 -1.69 -4.54
CA PHE A 66 7.66 -2.45 -3.32
C PHE A 66 7.68 -1.56 -2.07
N SER A 67 8.70 -0.71 -1.94
CA SER A 67 8.86 0.19 -0.78
C SER A 67 7.71 1.19 -0.67
N TRP A 68 7.30 1.77 -1.80
CA TRP A 68 6.11 2.63 -1.85
C TRP A 68 4.84 1.88 -1.45
N GLY A 69 4.66 0.67 -1.96
CA GLY A 69 3.53 -0.18 -1.57
C GLY A 69 3.51 -0.44 -0.06
N LEU A 70 4.66 -0.77 0.53
CA LEU A 70 4.78 -1.02 1.97
C LEU A 70 4.44 0.21 2.82
N ILE A 71 4.91 1.39 2.42
CA ILE A 71 4.57 2.67 3.09
C ILE A 71 3.06 2.92 3.03
N LEU A 72 2.44 2.72 1.87
CA LEU A 72 1.00 2.92 1.70
C LEU A 72 0.16 1.91 2.51
N VAL A 73 0.57 0.65 2.57
CA VAL A 73 -0.09 -0.36 3.42
C VAL A 73 -0.05 0.08 4.88
N VAL A 74 1.14 0.39 5.39
CA VAL A 74 1.31 0.71 6.81
C VAL A 74 0.62 2.03 7.15
N GLY A 75 0.79 3.06 6.33
CA GLY A 75 0.12 4.35 6.51
C GLY A 75 -1.40 4.25 6.43
N GLY A 76 -1.92 3.46 5.48
CA GLY A 76 -3.36 3.22 5.35
C GLY A 76 -3.95 2.42 6.52
N VAL A 77 -3.31 1.30 6.91
CA VAL A 77 -3.78 0.49 8.04
C VAL A 77 -3.68 1.26 9.36
N MET A 78 -2.56 1.92 9.61
CA MET A 78 -2.39 2.71 10.83
C MET A 78 -3.32 3.93 10.83
N GLY A 79 -3.57 4.54 9.68
CA GLY A 79 -4.53 5.64 9.54
C GLY A 79 -5.96 5.21 9.84
N PHE A 80 -6.35 4.02 9.38
CA PHE A 80 -7.64 3.42 9.73
C PHE A 80 -7.77 3.17 11.24
N LEU A 81 -6.75 2.57 11.86
CA LEU A 81 -6.74 2.33 13.31
C LEU A 81 -6.78 3.63 14.11
N TYR A 82 -6.04 4.65 13.65
CA TYR A 82 -6.02 5.98 14.25
C TYR A 82 -7.41 6.62 14.29
N LEU A 83 -8.17 6.54 13.18
CA LEU A 83 -9.54 7.05 13.12
C LEU A 83 -10.49 6.30 14.05
N ARG A 84 -10.24 5.02 14.32
CA ARG A 84 -10.97 4.24 15.32
C ARG A 84 -10.54 4.50 16.75
N ASN A 85 -9.63 5.44 16.98
CA ASN A 85 -9.00 5.67 18.29
C ASN A 85 -8.28 4.44 18.86
N LEU A 86 -7.95 3.47 18.00
CA LEU A 86 -7.21 2.26 18.36
C LEU A 86 -5.74 2.49 18.03
N TYR A 87 -4.86 2.27 19.01
CA TYR A 87 -3.40 2.34 18.81
C TYR A 87 -2.88 3.67 18.25
N THR A 88 -3.53 4.80 18.59
CA THR A 88 -3.16 6.14 18.11
C THR A 88 -1.70 6.51 18.38
N ALA A 89 -1.16 6.11 19.53
CA ALA A 89 0.25 6.31 19.88
C ALA A 89 1.25 5.53 18.98
N PHE A 90 0.79 4.48 18.29
CA PHE A 90 1.63 3.61 17.46
C PHE A 90 1.70 4.04 15.99
N PHE A 91 0.92 5.04 15.57
CA PHE A 91 0.92 5.53 14.18
C PHE A 91 2.31 6.01 13.74
N ILE A 92 2.90 6.94 14.48
CA ILE A 92 4.23 7.52 14.18
C ILE A 92 5.34 6.45 14.30
N PRO A 93 5.42 5.66 15.40
CA PRO A 93 6.41 4.58 15.51
C PRO A 93 6.36 3.57 14.37
N ALA A 94 5.16 3.14 13.96
CA ALA A 94 5.01 2.15 12.90
C ALA A 94 5.55 2.63 11.55
N ILE A 95 5.25 3.88 11.18
CA ILE A 95 5.76 4.48 9.94
C ILE A 95 7.29 4.60 10.00
N LEU A 96 7.85 5.06 11.12
CA LEU A 96 9.29 5.18 11.30
C LEU A 96 10.02 3.84 11.21
N ILE A 97 9.46 2.78 11.82
CA ILE A 97 10.01 1.42 11.72
C ILE A 97 10.07 0.97 10.26
N VAL A 98 9.00 1.22 9.49
CA VAL A 98 8.93 0.80 8.08
C VAL A 98 9.92 1.57 7.22
N ILE A 99 10.02 2.89 7.39
CA ILE A 99 11.02 3.70 6.70
C ILE A 99 12.43 3.24 7.07
N GLY A 100 12.68 2.97 8.35
CA GLY A 100 13.95 2.45 8.85
C GLY A 100 14.32 1.10 8.22
N LEU A 101 13.37 0.16 8.19
CA LEU A 101 13.57 -1.15 7.56
C LEU A 101 13.86 -1.04 6.06
N ILE A 102 13.11 -0.19 5.35
CA ILE A 102 13.36 0.09 3.92
C ILE A 102 14.79 0.63 3.75
N GLY A 103 15.22 1.57 4.60
CA GLY A 103 16.58 2.13 4.58
C GLY A 103 17.66 1.09 4.85
N VAL A 104 17.45 0.19 5.81
CA VAL A 104 18.37 -0.92 6.11
C VAL A 104 18.49 -1.86 4.91
N VAL A 105 17.37 -2.28 4.31
CA VAL A 105 17.39 -3.18 3.16
C VAL A 105 18.03 -2.51 1.93
N ALA A 106 17.75 -1.22 1.71
CA ALA A 106 18.38 -0.45 0.64
C ALA A 106 19.90 -0.37 0.80
N SER A 107 20.37 -0.12 2.02
CA SER A 107 21.80 -0.08 2.40
C SER A 107 22.50 -1.42 2.17
N LEU A 108 21.86 -2.53 2.56
CA LEU A 108 22.42 -3.87 2.34
C LEU A 108 22.50 -4.20 0.85
N ARG A 109 21.48 -3.82 0.07
CA ARG A 109 21.46 -4.04 -1.39
C ARG A 109 22.48 -3.16 -2.12
N SER A 110 22.81 -1.96 -1.63
CA SER A 110 23.80 -1.11 -2.30
C SER A 110 25.26 -1.56 -2.11
N ARG A 111 25.51 -2.55 -1.24
CA ARG A 111 26.85 -3.07 -0.94
C ARG A 111 27.15 -4.43 -1.59
N GLY A 112 26.18 -5.07 -2.21
CA GLY A 112 26.32 -6.36 -2.93
C GLY A 112 26.17 -6.16 -4.43
#